data_AF-X0UBE8-F1
#
_entry.id   AF-X0UBE8-F1
#
_cell.length_a   1.000
_cell.length_b   1.000
_cell.length_c   1.000
_cell.angle_alpha   90.00
_cell.angle_beta   90.00
_cell.angle_gamma   90.00
#
_symmetry.space_group_name_H-M   'P 1'
#
loop_
_entity.id
_entity.type
_entity.pdbx_description
1 polymer ?
#
loop_
_entity_poly.entity_id
_entity_poly.type
_entity_poly.pdbx_seq_one_letter_code
_entity_poly.pdbx_strand_id
1 'polypeptide(L)'
;MGDGVVANQSELARLGHVSRARVTQIMNLLNLAPDIQEEILFLPRLERGRDLVAEREVREVAAIVDWIVQRQMWGLVDRRL
;
A
#
# COMPACT_ATOMS: atom_id res chain seq x y z
N MET A 1 26.66 -16.01 -2.48
CA MET A 1 25.91 -14.82 -2.01
C MET A 1 25.47 -14.08 -3.25
N GLY A 2 24.21 -14.14 -3.61
CA GLY A 2 23.68 -13.33 -4.72
C GLY A 2 23.35 -11.96 -4.17
N ASP A 3 23.93 -10.91 -4.76
CA ASP A 3 23.60 -9.53 -4.45
C ASP A 3 22.08 -9.38 -4.52
N GLY A 4 21.44 -8.83 -3.48
CA GLY A 4 19.99 -8.80 -3.27
C GLY A 4 19.17 -7.99 -4.29
N VAL A 5 19.63 -7.93 -5.53
CA VAL A 5 18.99 -7.33 -6.69
C VAL A 5 18.00 -8.34 -7.26
N VAL A 6 16.76 -8.27 -6.79
CA VAL A 6 15.65 -8.98 -7.41
C VAL A 6 15.48 -8.42 -8.83
N ALA A 7 15.74 -9.23 -9.86
CA ALA A 7 15.87 -8.74 -11.23
C ALA A 7 14.54 -8.27 -11.84
N ASN A 8 13.40 -8.73 -11.31
CA ASN A 8 12.06 -8.31 -11.72
C ASN A 8 10.97 -8.76 -10.74
N GLN A 9 9.77 -8.18 -10.88
CA GLN A 9 8.59 -8.49 -10.06
C GLN A 9 8.21 -9.99 -10.05
N SER A 10 8.58 -10.75 -11.10
CA SER A 10 8.30 -12.19 -11.17
C SER A 10 9.20 -13.01 -10.25
N GLU A 11 10.43 -12.56 -10.05
CA GLU A 11 11.37 -13.15 -9.11
C GLU A 11 10.98 -12.80 -7.67
N LEU A 12 10.55 -11.55 -7.42
CA LEU A 12 10.02 -11.13 -6.12
C LEU A 12 8.80 -11.97 -5.70
N ALA A 13 7.88 -12.22 -6.65
CA ALA A 13 6.70 -13.04 -6.44
C ALA A 13 7.06 -14.49 -6.05
N ARG A 14 8.01 -15.10 -6.76
CA ARG A 14 8.49 -16.47 -6.46
C ARG A 14 9.17 -16.56 -5.10
N LEU A 15 10.07 -15.62 -4.79
CA LEU A 15 10.80 -15.60 -3.52
C LEU A 15 9.89 -15.30 -2.32
N GLY A 16 8.88 -14.44 -2.51
CA GLY A 16 7.90 -14.09 -1.47
C GLY A 16 6.70 -15.03 -1.36
N HIS A 17 6.62 -16.10 -2.17
CA HIS A 17 5.46 -17.00 -2.26
C HIS A 17 4.11 -16.27 -2.50
N VAL A 18 4.13 -15.15 -3.19
CA VAL A 18 2.94 -14.32 -3.49
C VAL A 18 2.70 -14.23 -4.99
N SER A 19 1.47 -13.94 -5.40
CA SER A 19 1.18 -13.72 -6.82
C SER A 19 1.87 -12.47 -7.35
N ARG A 20 2.14 -12.42 -8.67
CA ARG A 20 2.65 -11.19 -9.32
C ARG A 20 1.72 -10.00 -9.08
N ALA A 21 0.41 -10.24 -9.15
CA ALA A 21 -0.59 -9.21 -8.88
C ALA A 21 -0.44 -8.62 -7.47
N ARG A 22 -0.15 -9.47 -6.47
CA ARG A 22 0.10 -9.01 -5.09
C ARG A 22 1.38 -8.18 -4.98
N VAL A 23 2.45 -8.57 -5.69
CA VAL A 23 3.68 -7.76 -5.78
C VAL A 23 3.39 -6.40 -6.38
N THR A 24 2.67 -6.34 -7.50
CA THR A 24 2.29 -5.07 -8.13
C THR A 24 1.46 -4.20 -7.18
N GLN A 25 0.50 -4.78 -6.45
CA GLN A 25 -0.30 -4.06 -5.46
C GLN A 25 0.55 -3.41 -4.37
N ILE A 26 1.53 -4.15 -3.83
CA ILE A 26 2.44 -3.62 -2.81
C ILE A 26 3.32 -2.51 -3.40
N MET A 27 3.87 -2.73 -4.59
CA MET A 27 4.72 -1.74 -5.25
C MET A 27 3.96 -0.45 -5.60
N ASN A 28 2.67 -0.54 -5.93
CA ASN A 28 1.85 0.64 -6.21
C ASN A 28 1.69 1.56 -4.99
N LEU A 29 1.85 1.06 -3.76
CA LEU A 29 1.80 1.89 -2.55
C LEU A 29 2.91 2.94 -2.52
N LEU A 30 4.00 2.73 -3.26
CA LEU A 30 5.09 3.71 -3.40
C LEU A 30 4.65 4.99 -4.14
N ASN A 31 3.51 4.98 -4.83
CA ASN A 31 2.96 6.14 -5.54
C ASN A 31 2.06 7.04 -4.69
N LEU A 32 1.79 6.65 -3.44
CA LEU A 32 1.04 7.47 -2.49
C LEU A 32 1.81 8.75 -2.14
N ALA A 33 1.07 9.80 -1.81
CA ALA A 33 1.63 11.02 -1.25
C ALA A 33 2.44 10.67 0.02
N PRO A 34 3.61 11.29 0.25
CA PRO A 34 4.50 10.90 1.35
C PRO A 34 3.83 10.90 2.74
N ASP A 35 2.98 11.88 3.01
CA ASP A 35 2.21 12.01 4.25
C ASP A 35 1.25 10.83 4.46
N ILE A 36 0.58 10.36 3.41
CA ILE A 36 -0.32 9.20 3.48
C ILE A 36 0.47 7.91 3.76
N GLN A 37 1.67 7.77 3.18
CA GLN A 37 2.53 6.61 3.47
C GLN A 37 2.94 6.58 4.95
N GLU A 38 3.24 7.75 5.52
CA GLU A 38 3.60 7.88 6.93
C GLU A 38 2.44 7.50 7.85
N GLU A 39 1.24 8.01 7.56
CA GLU A 39 0.03 7.65 8.32
C GLU A 39 -0.22 6.14 8.30
N ILE A 40 -0.11 5.48 7.14
CA ILE A 40 -0.26 4.02 7.01
C ILE A 40 0.75 3.27 7.87
N LEU A 41 2.02 3.71 7.89
CA LEU A 41 3.08 3.08 8.66
C LEU A 41 2.84 3.17 10.17
N PHE A 42 2.16 4.22 10.62
CA PHE A 42 1.85 4.47 12.02
C PHE A 42 0.40 4.17 12.41
N LEU A 43 -0.38 3.51 11.54
CA LEU A 43 -1.73 3.08 11.87
C LEU A 43 -1.73 2.21 13.13
N PRO A 44 -2.66 2.45 14.07
CA PRO A 44 -2.77 1.62 15.26
C PRO A 44 -3.05 0.18 14.85
N ARG A 45 -2.30 -0.76 15.42
CA ARG A 45 -2.57 -2.19 15.24
C ARG A 45 -3.93 -2.52 15.84
N LEU A 46 -4.88 -2.96 15.03
CA LEU A 46 -6.11 -3.54 15.56
C LEU A 46 -5.83 -4.96 16.06
N GLU A 47 -5.98 -5.16 17.36
CA GLU A 47 -5.86 -6.48 17.98
C GLU A 47 -7.16 -7.31 17.87
N ARG A 48 -8.32 -6.65 17.72
CA ARG A 48 -9.64 -7.27 17.50
C ARG A 48 -10.56 -6.31 16.74
N GLY A 49 -11.33 -6.83 15.79
CA GLY A 49 -12.32 -6.06 15.02
C GLY A 49 -12.11 -6.16 13.51
N ARG A 50 -12.88 -5.38 12.75
CA ARG A 50 -12.71 -5.24 11.30
C ARG A 50 -11.65 -4.17 11.07
N ASP A 51 -10.73 -4.39 10.12
CA ASP A 51 -9.68 -3.40 9.79
C ASP A 51 -10.30 -2.03 9.58
N LEU A 52 -9.73 -1.01 10.24
CA LEU A 52 -10.22 0.35 10.12
C LEU A 52 -9.91 0.95 8.73
N VAL A 53 -8.84 0.48 8.09
CA VAL A 53 -8.50 0.77 6.69
C VAL A 53 -8.38 -0.55 5.94
N ALA A 54 -9.24 -0.77 4.94
CA ALA A 54 -9.10 -1.93 4.07
C ALA A 54 -8.01 -1.68 3.02
N GLU A 55 -7.21 -2.70 2.72
CA GLU A 55 -6.16 -2.60 1.68
C GLU A 55 -6.71 -2.17 0.31
N ARG A 56 -7.97 -2.53 0.00
CA ARG A 56 -8.62 -2.09 -1.24
C ARG A 56 -8.77 -0.56 -1.32
N GLU A 57 -9.08 0.09 -0.20
CA GLU A 57 -9.26 1.54 -0.13
C GLU A 57 -7.92 2.24 -0.37
N VAL A 58 -6.86 1.74 0.27
CA VAL A 58 -5.48 2.22 0.05
C VAL A 58 -5.10 2.08 -1.42
N ARG A 59 -5.43 0.94 -2.04
CA ARG A 59 -5.13 0.68 -3.45
C ARG A 59 -5.86 1.63 -4.40
N GLU A 60 -7.12 1.97 -4.11
CA GLU A 60 -7.89 2.92 -4.89
C GLU A 60 -7.29 4.33 -4.80
N VAL A 61 -6.79 4.73 -3.62
CA VAL A 61 -6.05 5.99 -3.45
C VAL A 61 -4.73 5.97 -4.22
N ALA A 62 -3.93 4.90 -4.12
CA ALA A 62 -2.65 4.76 -4.80
C ALA A 62 -2.74 4.77 -6.35
N ALA A 63 -3.92 4.49 -6.91
CA ALA A 63 -4.15 4.54 -8.35
C ALA A 63 -4.34 5.97 -8.90
N ILE A 64 -4.50 6.97 -8.03
CA ILE A 64 -4.71 8.37 -8.40
C ILE A 64 -3.35 9.04 -8.59
N VAL A 65 -3.14 9.71 -9.73
CA VAL A 65 -1.85 10.37 -10.05
C VAL A 65 -1.67 11.68 -9.27
N ASP A 66 -2.75 12.42 -9.03
CA ASP A 66 -2.71 13.71 -8.34
C ASP A 66 -2.77 13.53 -6.81
N TRP A 67 -1.70 13.96 -6.12
CA TRP A 67 -1.62 13.89 -4.66
C TRP A 67 -2.63 14.77 -3.92
N ILE A 68 -3.13 15.85 -4.50
CA ILE A 68 -4.21 16.65 -3.89
C ILE A 68 -5.48 15.79 -3.82
N VAL A 69 -5.81 15.10 -4.90
CA VAL A 69 -6.97 14.21 -4.97
C VAL A 69 -6.77 12.98 -4.08
N GLN A 70 -5.54 12.43 -4.01
CA GLN A 70 -5.22 11.37 -3.05
C GLN A 70 -5.53 11.79 -1.61
N ARG A 71 -5.08 12.97 -1.18
CA ARG A 71 -5.33 13.47 0.19
C ARG A 71 -6.80 13.69 0.49
N GLN A 72 -7.57 14.17 -0.49
CA GLN A 72 -9.02 14.33 -0.34
C GLN A 72 -9.71 12.97 -0.14
N MET A 73 -9.34 11.98 -0.94
CA MET A 73 -9.87 10.61 -0.83
C MET A 73 -9.41 9.93 0.45
N TRP A 74 -8.14 10.07 0.81
CA TRP A 74 -7.57 9.54 2.05
C TRP A 74 -8.28 10.13 3.27
N GLY A 75 -8.55 11.43 3.31
CA GLY A 75 -9.33 12.04 4.38
C GLY A 75 -10.77 11.50 4.51
N LEU A 76 -11.34 10.84 3.49
CA LEU A 76 -12.62 10.13 3.63
C LEU A 76 -12.48 8.74 4.24
N VAL A 77 -11.32 8.11 4.06
CA VAL A 77 -10.94 6.82 4.67
C VAL A 77 -10.55 7.06 6.14
N ASP A 78 -9.68 8.04 6.38
CA ASP A 78 -9.16 8.42 7.70
C ASP A 78 -10.24 8.90 8.66
N ARG A 79 -11.27 9.63 8.18
CA ARG A 79 -12.42 10.04 9.03
C ARG A 79 -13.22 8.88 9.66
N ARG A 80 -12.88 7.63 9.33
CA ARG A 80 -13.48 6.42 9.91
C ARG A 80 -12.60 5.79 11.00
N LEU A 81 -11.38 6.30 11.20
CA LEU A 81 -10.44 5.94 12.27
C LEU A 81 -10.81 6.65 13.57
#